data_AF-A0A955G4K7-F1
#
_entry.id   AF-A0A955G4K7-F1
#
_cell.length_a   1.000
_cell.length_b   1.000
_cell.length_c   1.000
_cell.angle_alpha   90.00
_cell.angle_beta   90.00
_cell.angle_gamma   90.00
#
_symmetry.space_group_name_H-M   'P 1'
#
loop_
_entity.id
_entity.type
_entity.pdbx_description
1 polymer ?
#
loop_
_entity_poly.entity_id
_entity_poly.type
_entity_poly.pdbx_seq_one_letter_code
_entity_poly.pdbx_strand_id
1 'polypeptide(L)'
;MVAVNGNRHYTYREFAAEANNQIGKPYVLGAYARTGEDNPKEFDCSELVKWLFRRSGNIIPDLAASQYDATVPVKGAIQPGDLVFLRNNPAR
;
A
#
# COMPACT_ATOMS: atom_id res chain seq x y z
N MET A 1 -22.05 9.44 -1.84
CA MET A 1 -22.09 8.32 -2.81
C MET A 1 -20.99 8.58 -3.83
N VAL A 2 -19.85 7.89 -3.71
CA VAL A 2 -18.78 7.95 -4.71
C VAL A 2 -18.72 6.57 -5.36
N ALA A 3 -18.93 6.55 -6.68
CA ALA A 3 -18.86 5.36 -7.48
C ALA A 3 -17.45 4.75 -7.34
N VAL A 4 -17.36 3.55 -6.78
CA VAL A 4 -16.18 2.71 -6.96
C VAL A 4 -16.28 2.22 -8.40
N ASN A 5 -15.74 3.00 -9.34
CA ASN A 5 -15.66 2.59 -10.72
C ASN A 5 -14.86 1.28 -10.80
N GLY A 6 -15.60 0.19 -11.01
CA GLY A 6 -15.24 -1.11 -11.57
C GLY A 6 -13.85 -1.68 -11.27
N ASN A 7 -13.81 -2.77 -10.50
CA ASN A 7 -12.86 -3.90 -10.61
C ASN A 7 -11.50 -3.61 -11.26
N ARG A 8 -10.75 -2.61 -10.78
CA ARG A 8 -9.45 -2.30 -11.34
C ARG A 8 -8.39 -3.13 -10.65
N HIS A 9 -8.21 -4.37 -11.10
CA HIS A 9 -7.13 -5.24 -10.63
C HIS A 9 -5.83 -4.83 -11.30
N TYR A 10 -4.92 -4.21 -10.55
CA TYR A 10 -3.59 -3.88 -11.06
C TYR A 10 -2.76 -5.14 -11.27
N THR A 11 -2.03 -5.18 -12.38
CA THR A 11 -0.80 -5.97 -12.48
C THR A 11 0.28 -5.40 -11.56
N TYR A 12 1.32 -6.19 -11.24
CA TYR A 12 2.45 -5.68 -10.43
C TYR A 12 3.14 -4.46 -11.08
N ARG A 13 3.07 -4.33 -12.42
CA ARG A 13 3.64 -3.20 -13.16
C ARG A 13 2.81 -1.93 -12.98
N GLU A 14 1.49 -2.04 -13.04
CA GLU A 14 0.60 -0.89 -12.78
C GLU A 14 0.69 -0.45 -11.32
N PHE A 15 0.76 -1.39 -10.39
CA PHE A 15 0.99 -1.09 -8.98
C PHE A 15 2.30 -0.32 -8.77
N ALA A 16 3.40 -0.80 -9.38
CA ALA A 16 4.69 -0.13 -9.32
C ALA A 16 4.69 1.23 -10.01
N ALA A 17 4.03 1.38 -11.16
CA ALA A 17 3.89 2.65 -11.85
C ALA A 17 3.14 3.68 -11.00
N GLU A 18 2.04 3.26 -10.35
CA GLU A 18 1.27 4.14 -9.48
C GLU A 18 2.06 4.53 -8.22
N ALA A 19 2.85 3.60 -7.66
CA ALA A 19 3.78 3.90 -6.58
C ALA A 19 4.86 4.90 -7.00
N ASN A 20 5.43 4.75 -8.20
CA ASN A 20 6.44 5.65 -8.73
C ASN A 20 5.92 7.08 -8.94
N ASN A 21 4.64 7.26 -9.26
CA ASN A 21 4.01 8.58 -9.34
C ASN A 21 3.99 9.32 -7.99
N GLN A 22 4.26 8.63 -6.88
CA GLN A 22 4.30 9.21 -5.53
C GLN A 22 5.71 9.62 -5.10
N ILE A 23 6.75 9.36 -5.91
CA ILE A 23 8.13 9.71 -5.60
C ILE A 23 8.27 11.23 -5.37
N GLY A 24 8.98 11.58 -4.30
CA GLY A 24 9.22 12.98 -3.90
C GLY A 24 8.23 13.52 -2.87
N LYS A 25 7.16 12.79 -2.55
CA LYS A 25 6.26 13.16 -1.46
C LYS A 25 6.94 12.97 -0.10
N PRO A 26 6.68 13.85 0.89
CA PRO A 26 7.21 13.69 2.24
C PRO A 26 6.78 12.38 2.89
N TYR A 27 7.69 11.83 3.69
CA TYR A 27 7.36 10.80 4.67
C TYR A 27 6.88 11.46 5.96
N VAL A 28 5.69 11.10 6.44
CA VAL A 28 5.15 11.56 7.73
C VAL A 28 4.60 10.37 8.49
N LEU A 29 5.20 10.05 9.64
CA LEU A 29 4.76 8.93 10.46
C LEU A 29 3.29 9.12 10.88
N GLY A 30 2.44 8.14 10.60
CA GLY A 30 1.00 8.22 10.88
C GLY A 30 0.21 9.06 9.86
N ALA A 31 0.80 9.34 8.68
CA ALA A 31 0.07 9.94 7.58
C ALA A 31 -1.18 9.12 7.24
N TYR A 32 -2.24 9.80 6.82
CA TYR A 32 -3.51 9.17 6.49
C TYR A 32 -4.04 9.73 5.16
N ALA A 33 -4.09 8.87 4.14
CA ALA A 33 -4.67 9.17 2.84
C ALA A 33 -6.16 8.79 2.85
N ARG A 34 -7.03 9.75 2.53
CA ARG A 34 -8.48 9.49 2.57
C ARG A 34 -8.89 8.50 1.48
N THR A 35 -9.91 7.70 1.78
CA THR A 35 -10.53 6.83 0.78
C THR A 35 -11.00 7.68 -0.42
N GLY A 36 -10.45 7.42 -1.61
CA GLY A 36 -10.77 8.15 -2.84
C GLY A 36 -9.96 9.43 -3.06
N GLU A 37 -8.97 9.73 -2.22
CA GLU A 37 -8.01 10.81 -2.48
C GLU A 37 -7.04 10.38 -3.58
N ASP A 38 -7.15 10.99 -4.77
CA ASP A 38 -6.31 10.62 -5.93
C ASP A 38 -4.86 11.09 -5.80
N ASN A 39 -4.59 12.11 -4.98
CA ASN A 39 -3.25 12.68 -4.84
C ASN A 39 -2.94 13.08 -3.39
N PRO A 40 -2.69 12.11 -2.48
CA PRO A 40 -2.32 12.40 -1.10
C PRO A 40 -1.03 13.22 -1.02
N LYS A 41 -0.91 14.12 -0.05
CA LYS A 41 0.27 15.01 0.05
C LYS A 41 1.50 14.33 0.62
N GLU A 42 1.31 13.29 1.41
CA GLU A 42 2.32 12.62 2.23
C GLU A 42 1.89 11.18 2.51
N PHE A 43 2.85 10.34 2.88
CA PHE A 43 2.60 8.94 3.23
C PHE A 43 3.51 8.49 4.36
N ASP A 44 3.12 7.44 5.07
CA ASP A 44 4.05 6.55 5.74
C ASP A 44 4.16 5.22 5.00
N CYS A 45 4.92 4.28 5.56
CA CYS A 45 5.18 3.00 4.92
C CYS A 45 3.90 2.18 4.69
N SER A 46 3.04 2.07 5.71
CA SER A 46 1.79 1.32 5.62
C SER A 46 0.73 2.06 4.82
N GLU A 47 0.70 3.39 4.90
CA GLU A 47 -0.31 4.21 4.24
C GLU A 47 -0.17 4.16 2.72
N LEU A 48 1.05 4.25 2.19
CA LEU A 48 1.30 4.14 0.75
C LEU A 48 0.81 2.78 0.22
N VAL A 49 1.15 1.70 0.92
CA VAL A 49 0.71 0.34 0.56
C VAL A 49 -0.82 0.24 0.62
N LYS A 50 -1.44 0.68 1.71
CA LYS A 50 -2.90 0.66 1.88
C LYS A 50 -3.63 1.43 0.79
N TRP A 51 -3.12 2.61 0.46
CA TRP A 51 -3.66 3.47 -0.59
C TRP A 51 -3.58 2.81 -1.98
N LEU A 52 -2.43 2.21 -2.32
CA LEU A 52 -2.24 1.48 -3.58
C LEU A 52 -3.13 0.22 -3.67
N PHE A 53 -3.24 -0.56 -2.59
CA PHE A 53 -4.12 -1.74 -2.54
C PHE A 53 -5.57 -1.37 -2.83
N ARG A 54 -6.08 -0.29 -2.23
CA ARG A 54 -7.44 0.19 -2.49
C ARG A 54 -7.66 0.55 -3.95
N ARG A 55 -6.69 1.21 -4.59
CA ARG A 55 -6.76 1.58 -6.01
C ARG A 55 -6.65 0.36 -6.94
N SER A 56 -5.99 -0.70 -6.48
CA SER A 56 -5.95 -2.00 -7.16
C SER A 56 -7.17 -2.89 -6.87
N GLY A 57 -8.22 -2.35 -6.23
CA GLY A 57 -9.44 -3.09 -5.87
C GLY A 57 -9.30 -4.06 -4.68
N ASN A 58 -8.18 -4.01 -3.95
CA ASN A 58 -7.92 -4.85 -2.78
C ASN A 58 -8.01 -4.04 -1.48
N ILE A 59 -8.27 -4.71 -0.36
CA ILE A 59 -8.29 -4.08 0.96
C ILE A 59 -7.22 -4.73 1.82
N ILE A 60 -6.42 -3.89 2.49
CA ILE A 60 -5.43 -4.31 3.48
C ILE A 60 -5.57 -3.37 4.69
N PRO A 61 -5.35 -3.83 5.94
CA PRO A 61 -5.40 -2.95 7.10
C PRO A 61 -4.34 -1.84 7.07
N ASP A 62 -4.57 -0.84 7.89
CA ASP A 62 -3.54 0.13 8.28
C ASP A 62 -2.58 -0.48 9.30
N LEU A 63 -1.41 0.14 9.51
CA LEU A 63 -0.26 -0.36 10.29
C LEU A 63 0.47 -1.54 9.64
N ALA A 64 1.79 -1.40 9.46
CA ALA A 64 2.62 -2.43 8.81
C ALA A 64 2.58 -3.80 9.51
N ALA A 65 2.43 -3.84 10.84
CA ALA A 65 2.28 -5.08 11.59
C ALA A 65 0.96 -5.80 11.25
N SER A 66 -0.15 -5.06 11.18
CA SER A 66 -1.45 -5.61 10.77
C SER A 66 -1.42 -6.08 9.33
N GLN A 67 -0.70 -5.38 8.44
CA GLN A 67 -0.51 -5.80 7.05
C GLN A 67 0.25 -7.12 6.98
N TYR A 68 1.32 -7.29 7.77
CA TYR A 68 2.04 -8.56 7.89
C TYR A 68 1.10 -9.69 8.33
N ASP A 69 0.32 -9.47 9.40
CA ASP A 69 -0.60 -10.47 9.95
C ASP A 69 -1.76 -10.80 8.99
N ALA A 70 -2.13 -9.87 8.10
CA ALA A 70 -3.16 -10.05 7.07
C ALA A 70 -2.64 -10.69 5.77
N THR A 71 -1.34 -10.99 5.67
CA THR A 71 -0.72 -11.59 4.48
C THR A 71 -0.27 -13.02 4.73
N VAL A 72 0.00 -13.74 3.64
CA VAL A 72 0.54 -15.11 3.69
C VAL A 72 2.05 -15.09 3.46
N PRO A 73 2.85 -15.87 4.23
CA PRO A 73 4.27 -15.97 3.98
C PRO A 73 4.57 -16.54 2.59
N VAL A 74 5.45 -15.88 1.85
CA VAL A 74 5.97 -16.38 0.58
C VAL A 74 6.90 -17.57 0.87
N LYS A 75 6.66 -18.69 0.20
CA LYS A 75 7.53 -19.87 0.22
C LYS A 75 8.27 -19.96 -1.10
N GLY A 76 9.61 -20.00 -1.06
CA GLY A 76 10.45 -20.03 -2.26
C GLY A 76 10.98 -18.66 -2.64
N ALA A 77 11.13 -18.41 -3.95
CA ALA A 77 11.71 -17.17 -4.46
C ALA A 77 10.68 -16.03 -4.48
N ILE A 78 11.07 -14.87 -3.93
CA ILE A 78 10.26 -13.65 -4.00
C ILE A 78 9.95 -13.25 -5.45
N GLN A 79 8.75 -12.74 -5.68
CA GLN A 79 8.24 -12.31 -6.97
C GLN A 79 7.83 -10.83 -6.93
N PRO A 80 7.84 -10.13 -8.09
CA PRO A 80 7.24 -8.80 -8.18
C PRO A 80 5.79 -8.79 -7.70
N GLY A 81 5.47 -7.92 -6.75
CA GLY A 81 4.17 -7.82 -6.09
C GLY A 81 4.16 -8.32 -4.65
N ASP A 82 5.18 -9.07 -4.22
CA ASP A 82 5.32 -9.47 -2.82
C ASP A 82 5.58 -8.24 -1.92
N LEU A 83 5.00 -8.25 -0.72
CA LEU A 83 5.26 -7.24 0.31
C LEU A 83 6.46 -7.66 1.17
N VAL A 84 7.37 -6.71 1.37
CA VAL A 84 8.54 -6.91 2.25
C VAL A 84 8.31 -6.16 3.56
N PHE A 85 8.47 -6.88 4.67
CA PHE A 85 8.27 -6.33 6.01
C PHE A 85 9.60 -6.28 6.76
N LEU A 86 9.95 -5.11 7.27
CA LEU A 86 11.15 -4.92 8.10
C LEU A 86 10.80 -5.17 9.57
N ARG A 87 11.54 -6.08 10.22
CA ARG A 87 11.32 -6.48 11.62
C ARG A 87 11.94 -5.52 12.65
N ASN A 88 12.72 -4.53 12.21
CA ASN A 88 13.45 -3.62 13.11
C ASN A 88 12.68 -2.34 13.43
N ASN A 89 11.36 -2.41 13.60
CA ASN A 89 10.56 -1.26 14.01
C ASN A 89 10.39 -1.26 15.55
N PRO A 90 10.86 -0.24 16.28
CA PRO A 90 10.62 -0.10 17.72
C PRO A 90 9.15 0.14 18.10
N ALA A 91 8.24 0.23 17.13
CA ALA A 91 6.78 0.25 17.36
C ALA A 91 6.16 -1.15 17.57
N ARG A 92 6.98 -2.20 17.74
CA ARG A 92 6.59 -3.47 18.36
C ARG A 92 7.24 -3.59 19.74
#